data_AF-A0A9X8VER7-F1
#
_entry.id   AF-A0A9X8VER7-F1
#
_cell.length_a   1.000
_cell.length_b   1.000
_cell.length_c   1.000
_cell.angle_alpha   90.00
_cell.angle_beta   90.00
_cell.angle_gamma   90.00
#
_symmetry.space_group_name_H-M   'P 1'
#
loop_
_entity.id
_entity.type
_entity.pdbx_description
1 polymer ?
#
loop_
_entity_poly.entity_id
_entity_poly.type
_entity_poly.pdbx_seq_one_letter_code
_entity_poly.pdbx_strand_id
1 'polypeptide(L)'
;MIIDALTTAVNNRFYPAAIRKMLASIIESEPYNLPVGHYQVQGKQMFFNVVEGETKLLADQKPEFHRQYLDIHLVLEGREVIGAGVLGL
;
A
#
# COMPACT_ATOMS: atom_id res chain seq x y z
N MET A 1 3.83 2.96 11.67
CA MET A 1 4.30 2.32 10.43
C MET A 1 4.51 0.85 10.69
N ILE A 2 4.15 -0.02 9.74
CA ILE A 2 4.46 -1.46 9.78
C ILE A 2 5.26 -1.74 8.50
N ILE A 3 6.35 -2.49 8.60
CA ILE A 3 7.16 -2.94 7.46
C ILE A 3 7.23 -4.45 7.53
N ASP A 4 6.78 -5.11 6.46
CA ASP A 4 6.69 -6.56 6.38
C ASP A 4 6.73 -7.01 4.92
N ALA A 5 6.98 -8.29 4.68
CA ALA A 5 6.87 -8.90 3.37
C ALA A 5 5.44 -9.40 3.14
N LEU A 6 4.87 -9.14 1.96
CA LEU A 6 3.48 -9.53 1.61
C LEU A 6 3.20 -11.02 1.88
N THR A 7 4.16 -11.89 1.56
CA THR A 7 4.08 -13.35 1.76
C THR A 7 3.91 -13.76 3.23
N THR A 8 4.42 -12.96 4.16
CA THR A 8 4.29 -13.18 5.62
C THR A 8 3.09 -12.42 6.18
N ALA A 9 2.91 -11.17 5.73
CA ALA A 9 1.88 -10.24 6.18
C ALA A 9 0.45 -10.80 6.05
N VAL A 10 0.14 -11.49 4.94
CA VAL A 10 -1.21 -12.03 4.70
C VAL A 10 -1.65 -13.04 5.76
N ASN A 11 -0.71 -13.80 6.31
CA ASN A 11 -0.97 -14.83 7.32
C ASN A 11 -0.73 -14.33 8.76
N ASN A 12 -0.36 -13.05 8.93
CA ASN A 12 -0.05 -12.51 10.24
C ASN A 12 -1.34 -12.25 11.04
N ARG A 13 -1.62 -13.16 11.98
CA ARG A 13 -2.80 -13.10 12.86
C ARG A 13 -2.88 -11.85 13.74
N PHE A 14 -1.76 -11.15 13.97
CA PHE A 14 -1.74 -9.93 14.77
C PHE A 14 -2.24 -8.69 14.02
N TYR A 15 -2.30 -8.73 12.69
CA TYR A 15 -2.84 -7.60 11.92
C TYR A 15 -4.35 -7.47 12.09
N PRO A 16 -4.91 -6.25 12.18
CA PRO A 16 -6.35 -6.04 12.19
C PRO A 16 -7.05 -6.73 11.02
N ALA A 17 -8.30 -7.17 11.23
CA ALA A 17 -9.07 -7.91 10.23
C ALA A 17 -9.20 -7.16 8.89
N ALA A 18 -9.32 -5.84 8.93
CA ALA A 18 -9.39 -4.99 7.73
C ALA A 18 -8.09 -5.07 6.89
N ILE A 19 -6.92 -5.03 7.53
CA ILE A 19 -5.63 -5.15 6.83
C ILE A 19 -5.50 -6.54 6.23
N ARG A 20 -5.79 -7.60 6.98
CA ARG A 20 -5.73 -8.98 6.45
C ARG A 20 -6.67 -9.19 5.27
N LYS A 21 -7.90 -8.66 5.34
CA LYS A 21 -8.86 -8.71 4.23
C LYS A 21 -8.30 -8.00 3.00
N MET A 22 -7.75 -6.80 3.16
CA MET A 22 -7.16 -6.04 2.06
C MET A 22 -5.98 -6.78 1.41
N LEU A 23 -5.06 -7.34 2.21
CA LEU A 23 -3.93 -8.12 1.71
C LEU A 23 -4.38 -9.38 0.95
N ALA A 24 -5.40 -10.08 1.46
CA ALA A 24 -5.97 -11.24 0.76
C ALA A 24 -6.61 -10.84 -0.58
N SER A 25 -7.38 -9.74 -0.62
CA SER A 25 -7.97 -9.24 -1.86
C SER A 25 -6.92 -8.79 -2.88
N ILE A 26 -5.82 -8.18 -2.44
CA ILE A 26 -4.70 -7.83 -3.32
C ILE A 26 -4.10 -9.10 -3.93
N ILE A 27 -3.79 -10.12 -3.13
CA ILE A 27 -3.21 -11.38 -3.63
C ILE A 27 -4.14 -12.09 -4.62
N GLU A 28 -5.43 -12.18 -4.30
CA GLU A 28 -6.45 -12.79 -5.16
C GLU A 28 -6.57 -12.06 -6.51
N SER A 29 -6.33 -10.75 -6.53
CA SER A 29 -6.39 -9.93 -7.75
C SER A 29 -5.17 -10.05 -8.68
N GLU A 30 -4.14 -10.82 -8.29
CA GLU A 30 -2.89 -10.97 -9.04
C GLU A 30 -2.30 -9.63 -9.53
N PRO A 31 -1.80 -8.78 -8.61
CA PRO A 31 -1.60 -7.35 -8.89
C PRO A 31 -0.53 -7.08 -9.94
N TYR A 32 0.39 -8.02 -10.17
CA TYR A 32 1.39 -7.97 -11.25
C TYR A 32 0.77 -8.02 -12.65
N ASN A 33 -0.43 -8.57 -12.78
CA ASN A 33 -1.13 -8.73 -14.06
C ASN A 33 -2.21 -7.66 -14.27
N LEU A 34 -2.41 -6.77 -13.29
CA LEU A 34 -3.42 -5.72 -13.37
C LEU A 34 -2.87 -4.50 -14.12
N PRO A 35 -3.67 -3.93 -15.04
CA PRO A 35 -3.36 -2.62 -15.60
C PRO A 35 -3.26 -1.53 -14.51
N VAL A 36 -2.59 -0.43 -14.83
CA VAL A 36 -2.65 0.79 -14.01
C VAL A 36 -4.10 1.24 -13.88
N GLY A 37 -4.56 1.49 -12.66
CA GLY A 37 -5.96 1.80 -12.42
C GLY A 37 -6.38 1.80 -10.96
N HIS A 38 -7.68 2.01 -10.76
CA HIS A 38 -8.34 2.04 -9.46
C HIS A 38 -9.27 0.85 -9.30
N TYR A 39 -9.09 0.09 -8.23
CA TYR A 39 -9.79 -1.17 -7.98
C TYR A 39 -10.54 -1.10 -6.65
N GLN A 40 -11.86 -1.24 -6.70
CA GLN A 40 -12.71 -1.25 -5.52
C GLN A 40 -12.79 -2.65 -4.91
N VAL A 41 -12.55 -2.75 -3.60
CA VAL A 41 -12.70 -4.00 -2.84
C VAL A 41 -13.99 -3.97 -2.01
N GLN A 42 -14.30 -2.82 -1.38
CA GLN A 42 -15.52 -2.65 -0.59
C GLN A 42 -16.01 -1.20 -0.62
N GLY A 43 -16.77 -0.85 -1.67
CA GLY A 43 -17.31 0.49 -1.87
C GLY A 43 -16.21 1.55 -1.75
N LYS A 44 -16.44 2.59 -0.93
CA LYS A 44 -15.46 3.65 -0.67
C LYS A 44 -14.51 3.36 0.50
N GLN A 45 -14.71 2.26 1.22
CA GLN A 45 -13.97 1.97 2.46
C GLN A 45 -12.67 1.19 2.21
N MET A 46 -12.63 0.39 1.15
CA MET A 46 -11.45 -0.40 0.78
C MET A 46 -11.29 -0.39 -0.75
N PHE A 47 -10.17 0.12 -1.20
CA PHE A 47 -9.78 0.17 -2.60
C PHE A 47 -8.25 0.20 -2.67
N PHE A 48 -7.69 -0.16 -3.81
CA PHE A 48 -6.28 0.05 -4.10
C PHE A 48 -6.11 0.65 -5.48
N ASN A 49 -4.94 1.24 -5.69
CA ASN A 49 -4.52 1.71 -7.00
C ASN A 49 -3.30 0.91 -7.43
N VAL A 50 -3.29 0.46 -8.68
CA VAL A 50 -2.07 0.01 -9.35
C VAL A 50 -1.49 1.21 -10.06
N VAL A 51 -0.25 1.53 -9.75
CA VAL A 51 0.46 2.71 -10.26
C VAL A 51 1.81 2.28 -10.82
N GLU A 52 2.23 2.95 -11.89
CA GLU A 52 3.54 2.77 -12.51
C GLU A 52 4.16 4.16 -12.69
N GLY A 53 5.46 4.29 -12.41
CA GLY A 53 6.16 5.55 -12.52
C GLY A 53 7.62 5.45 -12.08
N GLU A 54 8.34 6.55 -12.25
CA GLU A 54 9.75 6.66 -11.85
C GLU A 54 9.87 7.31 -10.47
N THR A 55 10.80 6.78 -9.67
CA THR A 55 11.14 7.38 -8.37
C THR A 55 11.75 8.78 -8.55
N LYS A 56 11.58 9.65 -7.55
CA LYS A 56 12.14 11.01 -7.55
C LYS A 56 13.09 11.20 -6.38
N LEU A 57 13.94 12.22 -6.49
CA LEU A 57 14.81 12.62 -5.40
C LEU A 57 13.98 13.12 -4.21
N LEU A 58 14.50 12.90 -3.00
CA LEU A 58 13.84 13.33 -1.76
C LEU A 58 13.57 14.85 -1.74
N ALA A 59 14.47 15.65 -2.31
CA ALA A 59 14.33 17.11 -2.37
C ALA A 59 13.14 17.57 -3.25
N ASP A 60 12.69 16.72 -4.17
CA ASP A 60 11.58 17.02 -5.08
C ASP A 60 10.23 16.48 -4.56
N GLN A 61 10.23 15.82 -3.40
CA GLN A 61 9.06 15.19 -2.80
C GLN A 61 8.58 15.95 -1.57
N LYS A 62 7.26 15.94 -1.36
CA LYS A 62 6.63 16.49 -0.15
C LYS A 62 6.04 15.34 0.66
N PRO A 63 6.24 15.30 1.99
CA PRO A 63 5.61 14.31 2.83
C PRO A 63 4.10 14.51 2.87
N GLU A 64 3.37 13.40 2.97
CA GLU A 64 1.91 13.38 3.09
C GLU A 64 1.46 12.62 4.33
N PHE A 65 0.24 12.91 4.79
CA PHE A 65 -0.42 12.15 5.86
C PHE A 65 -1.93 12.14 5.64
N HIS A 66 -2.58 11.06 6.06
CA HIS A 66 -4.02 10.89 5.91
C HIS A 66 -4.70 10.75 7.28
N ARG A 67 -5.90 11.33 7.39
CA ARG A 67 -6.74 11.24 8.59
C ARG A 67 -7.84 10.18 8.47
N GLN A 68 -8.34 9.97 7.26
CA GLN A 68 -9.53 9.14 7.00
C GLN A 68 -9.17 7.72 6.56
N TYR A 69 -8.00 7.55 5.94
CA TYR A 69 -7.51 6.29 5.42
C TYR A 69 -6.13 6.00 5.98
N LEU A 70 -5.80 4.71 6.00
CA LEU A 70 -4.45 4.22 6.18
C LEU A 70 -3.96 3.70 4.83
N ASP A 71 -2.66 3.79 4.60
CA ASP A 71 -2.07 3.26 3.38
C ASP A 71 -1.45 1.89 3.60
N ILE A 72 -1.71 1.00 2.65
CA ILE A 72 -0.93 -0.22 2.44
C ILE A 72 -0.17 0.01 1.14
N HIS A 73 1.09 0.40 1.27
CA HIS A 73 1.98 0.58 0.13
C HIS A 73 2.71 -0.73 -0.16
N LEU A 74 2.64 -1.22 -1.40
CA LEU A 74 3.33 -2.43 -1.86
C LEU A 74 4.15 -2.11 -3.11
N VAL A 75 5.47 -2.34 -3.04
CA VAL A 75 6.33 -2.31 -4.22
C VAL A 75 6.15 -3.64 -4.96
N LEU A 76 5.52 -3.60 -6.13
CA LEU A 76 5.34 -4.77 -6.98
C LEU A 76 6.64 -5.09 -7.72
N GLU A 77 7.18 -4.13 -8.46
CA GLU A 77 8.42 -4.28 -9.21
C GLU A 77 9.38 -3.11 -8.95
N GLY A 78 10.68 -3.38 -9.03
CA GLY A 78 11.72 -2.38 -8.82
C GLY A 78 12.03 -2.15 -7.33
N ARG A 79 12.43 -0.92 -7.00
CA ARG A 79 12.83 -0.50 -5.65
C ARG A 79 12.43 0.95 -5.42
N GLU A 80 11.88 1.22 -4.24
CA GLU A 80 11.52 2.55 -3.79
C GLU A 80 12.06 2.80 -2.38
N VAL A 81 12.50 4.03 -2.11
CA VAL A 81 12.88 4.49 -0.78
C VAL A 81 11.74 5.33 -0.21
N ILE A 82 11.15 4.88 0.90
CA ILE A 82 10.05 5.57 1.56
C ILE A 82 10.56 6.23 2.85
N GLY A 83 10.44 7.56 2.91
CA GLY A 83 10.66 8.31 4.15
C GLY A 83 9.43 8.24 5.07
N ALA A 84 9.64 8.06 6.38
CA ALA A 84 8.56 8.02 7.37
C ALA A 84 8.93 8.78 8.65
N GLY A 85 7.93 9.39 9.29
CA GLY A 85 8.07 10.13 10.54
C GLY A 85 6.88 9.90 11.48
N VAL A 86 7.12 10.00 12.80
CA VAL A 86 6.10 9.75 13.86
C VAL A 86 5.35 11.00 14.30
N LEU A 87 5.83 12.19 13.94
CA LEU A 87 5.13 13.45 14.13
C LEU A 87 4.78 14.03 12.75
N GLY A 88 3.52 14.43 12.59
CA GLY A 88 3.16 15.35 11.51
C GLY A 88 4.02 16.60 11.65
N LEU A 89 4.64 17.04 10.56
CA LEU A 89 5.35 18.32 10.49
C LEU A 89 4.48 19.48 11.02
#